data_AF-Q4VR70-F1
#
_entry.id   AF-Q4VR70-F1
#
_cell.length_a   1.000
_cell.length_b   1.000
_cell.length_c   1.000
_cell.angle_alpha   90.00
_cell.angle_beta   90.00
_cell.angle_gamma   90.00
#
_symmetry.space_group_name_H-M   'P 1'
#
loop_
_entity.id
_entity.type
_entity.pdbx_description
1 polymer ?
#
loop_
_entity_poly.entity_id
_entity_poly.type
_entity_poly.pdbx_seq_one_letter_code
_entity_poly.pdbx_strand_id
1 'polypeptide(L)'
;MKCATCDEKKCYAGKVCHPIRTEVFEQYQQNPEVLRLLQVSSSIEADHYMKMCRVEETLEFARRMEFTLLGVAFCVGFANEARRFVQVAQEKGFRVSSVCCKVCGIDKDELGVKKLYGPEREVEAICNPVGQAEILNRDETQLNVVLGLCVGHDALFTMHSKAPATTLVVKDRVLGHNPVAALYSNYYRRRLDGEI
;
A
#
# COMPACT_ATOMS: atom_id res chain seq x y z
N MET A 1 -5.84 -23.14 -7.26
CA MET A 1 -7.22 -22.62 -7.35
C MET A 1 -7.29 -21.55 -8.43
N LYS A 2 -8.33 -21.52 -9.29
CA LYS A 2 -8.49 -20.53 -10.38
C LYS A 2 -9.66 -19.57 -10.10
N CYS A 3 -9.59 -18.80 -9.00
CA CYS A 3 -10.71 -17.94 -8.57
C CYS A 3 -11.07 -16.84 -9.55
N ALA A 4 -10.08 -16.30 -10.27
CA ALA A 4 -10.29 -15.19 -11.20
C ALA A 4 -11.28 -15.53 -12.33
N THR A 5 -11.34 -16.80 -12.73
CA THR A 5 -12.19 -17.29 -13.84
C THR A 5 -13.43 -18.05 -13.36
N CYS A 6 -13.81 -17.91 -12.09
CA CYS A 6 -15.03 -18.53 -11.55
C CYS A 6 -16.21 -17.57 -11.70
N ASP A 7 -17.21 -17.93 -12.51
CA ASP A 7 -18.38 -17.08 -12.76
C ASP A 7 -19.43 -17.16 -11.65
N GLU A 8 -19.55 -18.30 -10.97
CA GLU A 8 -20.64 -18.52 -10.00
C GLU A 8 -20.48 -17.74 -8.69
N LYS A 9 -19.24 -17.49 -8.25
CA LYS A 9 -18.88 -16.81 -6.98
C LYS A 9 -19.73 -17.21 -5.75
N LYS A 10 -20.22 -18.46 -5.67
CA LYS A 10 -21.07 -18.97 -4.56
C LYS A 10 -20.45 -18.85 -3.17
N CYS A 11 -19.14 -18.61 -3.05
CA CYS A 11 -18.48 -18.28 -1.78
C CYS A 11 -18.99 -16.97 -1.16
N TYR A 12 -19.54 -16.05 -1.96
CA TYR A 12 -20.27 -14.87 -1.47
C TYR A 12 -21.42 -15.26 -0.53
N ALA A 13 -22.06 -16.41 -0.78
CA ALA A 13 -23.13 -16.98 0.04
C ALA A 13 -22.65 -18.12 0.97
N GLY A 14 -21.34 -18.23 1.23
CA GLY A 14 -20.79 -19.16 2.23
C GLY A 14 -20.30 -20.52 1.70
N LYS A 15 -20.27 -20.76 0.38
CA LYS A 15 -19.64 -21.98 -0.17
C LYS A 15 -18.17 -22.08 0.23
N VAL A 16 -17.76 -23.22 0.78
CA VAL A 16 -16.36 -23.52 1.12
C VAL A 16 -15.61 -24.00 -0.12
N CYS A 17 -14.77 -23.14 -0.70
CA CYS A 17 -14.02 -23.44 -1.93
C CYS A 17 -12.60 -24.01 -1.68
N HIS A 18 -12.12 -24.03 -0.44
CA HIS A 18 -10.80 -24.54 -0.06
C HIS A 18 -10.85 -25.26 1.31
N PRO A 19 -10.09 -26.35 1.51
CA PRO A 19 -10.09 -27.09 2.77
C PRO A 19 -9.57 -26.29 3.99
N ILE A 20 -8.79 -25.24 3.78
CA ILE A 20 -8.17 -24.44 4.87
C ILE A 20 -9.16 -23.59 5.69
N ARG A 21 -10.48 -23.66 5.43
CA ARG A 21 -11.46 -22.81 6.12
C ARG A 21 -11.29 -22.85 7.63
N THR A 22 -11.16 -24.05 8.20
CA THR A 22 -11.04 -24.24 9.66
C THR A 22 -9.76 -23.60 10.18
N GLU A 23 -8.62 -23.88 9.53
CA GLU A 23 -7.32 -23.29 9.89
C GLU A 23 -7.35 -21.76 9.87
N VAL A 24 -7.92 -21.15 8.82
CA VAL A 24 -8.03 -19.69 8.70
C VAL A 24 -9.01 -19.10 9.72
N PHE A 25 -10.11 -19.79 10.00
CA PHE A 25 -11.06 -19.36 11.03
C PHE A 25 -10.39 -19.35 12.41
N GLU A 26 -9.60 -20.36 12.72
CA GLU A 26 -8.81 -20.44 13.96
C GLU A 26 -7.79 -19.29 14.07
N GLN A 27 -7.15 -18.88 12.96
CA GLN A 27 -6.24 -17.72 12.97
C GLN A 27 -6.94 -16.45 13.47
N TYR A 28 -8.18 -16.20 13.03
CA TYR A 28 -8.96 -15.07 13.54
C TYR A 28 -9.36 -15.25 15.01
N GLN A 29 -9.74 -16.47 15.43
CA GLN A 29 -10.13 -16.70 16.82
C GLN A 29 -8.96 -16.58 17.81
N GLN A 30 -7.77 -17.00 17.40
CA GLN A 30 -6.59 -17.07 18.26
C GLN A 30 -5.72 -15.81 18.22
N ASN A 31 -5.91 -14.94 17.23
CA ASN A 31 -5.21 -13.67 17.11
C ASN A 31 -6.19 -12.48 17.22
N PRO A 32 -6.40 -11.94 18.43
CA PRO A 32 -7.31 -10.83 18.66
C PRO A 32 -6.99 -9.57 17.86
N GLU A 33 -5.72 -9.31 17.56
CA GLU A 33 -5.30 -8.16 16.75
C GLU A 33 -5.76 -8.31 15.30
N VAL A 34 -5.52 -9.49 14.70
CA VAL A 34 -5.97 -9.80 13.34
C VAL A 34 -7.50 -9.76 13.24
N LEU A 35 -8.20 -10.30 14.24
CA LEU A 35 -9.66 -10.20 14.31
C LEU A 35 -10.14 -8.76 14.43
N ARG A 36 -9.49 -7.94 15.26
CA ARG A 36 -9.82 -6.52 15.42
C ARG A 36 -9.62 -5.75 14.11
N LEU A 37 -8.51 -5.96 13.41
CA LEU A 37 -8.26 -5.37 12.09
C LEU A 37 -9.38 -5.72 11.10
N LEU A 38 -9.79 -6.99 11.05
CA LEU A 38 -10.89 -7.46 10.20
C LEU A 38 -12.22 -6.78 10.58
N GLN A 39 -12.60 -6.82 11.86
CA GLN A 39 -13.86 -6.26 12.35
C GLN A 39 -13.97 -4.76 12.10
N VAL A 40 -12.90 -4.00 12.38
CA VAL A 40 -12.88 -2.56 12.14
C VAL A 40 -12.99 -2.27 10.64
N SER A 41 -12.23 -2.96 9.79
CA SER A 41 -12.31 -2.80 8.33
C SER A 41 -13.73 -3.04 7.81
N SER A 42 -14.34 -4.16 8.19
CA SER A 42 -15.71 -4.51 7.77
C SER A 42 -16.77 -3.54 8.33
N SER A 43 -16.58 -3.01 9.54
CA SER A 43 -17.51 -2.02 10.10
C SER A 43 -17.50 -0.69 9.33
N ILE A 44 -16.34 -0.27 8.83
CA ILE A 44 -16.23 0.97 8.05
C ILE A 44 -16.93 0.81 6.70
N GLU A 45 -16.72 -0.34 6.03
CA GLU A 45 -17.45 -0.66 4.81
C GLU A 45 -18.97 -0.61 5.04
N ALA A 46 -19.46 -1.27 6.10
CA ALA A 46 -20.89 -1.32 6.41
C ALA A 46 -21.49 0.06 6.75
N ASP A 47 -20.81 0.86 7.55
CA ASP A 47 -21.31 2.17 8.00
C ASP A 47 -21.24 3.25 6.90
N HIS A 48 -20.17 3.20 6.10
CA HIS A 48 -19.76 4.25 5.16
C HIS A 48 -19.72 3.80 3.70
N TYR A 49 -20.46 2.73 3.37
CA TYR A 49 -20.55 2.21 2.00
C TYR A 49 -20.87 3.33 0.99
N MET A 50 -19.95 3.56 0.05
CA MET A 50 -20.01 4.62 -0.97
C MET A 50 -20.10 6.07 -0.42
N LYS A 51 -19.66 6.32 0.81
CA LYS A 51 -19.68 7.65 1.45
C LYS A 51 -18.31 8.25 1.70
N MET A 52 -17.29 7.44 1.93
CA MET A 52 -15.92 7.88 2.18
C MET A 52 -15.01 7.58 0.99
N CYS A 53 -14.12 8.50 0.68
CA CYS A 53 -12.99 8.23 -0.21
C CYS A 53 -11.87 7.50 0.54
N ARG A 54 -10.88 6.98 -0.21
CA ARG A 54 -9.78 6.19 0.34
C ARG A 54 -8.96 6.92 1.41
N VAL A 55 -8.78 8.24 1.30
CA VAL A 55 -8.07 9.04 2.31
C VAL A 55 -8.88 9.08 3.61
N GLU A 56 -10.17 9.34 3.53
CA GLU A 56 -11.07 9.39 4.68
C GLU A 56 -11.18 8.02 5.36
N GLU A 57 -11.36 6.96 4.57
CA GLU A 57 -11.41 5.57 5.06
C GLU A 57 -10.12 5.18 5.79
N THR A 58 -8.95 5.56 5.25
CA THR A 58 -7.65 5.29 5.87
C THR A 58 -7.52 5.95 7.25
N LEU A 59 -7.95 7.20 7.38
CA LEU A 59 -7.89 7.93 8.64
C LEU A 59 -8.97 7.46 9.63
N GLU A 60 -10.16 7.13 9.15
CA GLU A 60 -11.23 6.55 9.98
C GLU A 60 -10.84 5.16 10.50
N PHE A 61 -10.18 4.36 9.67
CA PHE A 61 -9.61 3.07 10.08
C PHE A 61 -8.58 3.24 11.19
N ALA A 62 -7.59 4.12 11.00
CA ALA A 62 -6.61 4.43 12.03
C ALA A 62 -7.27 4.90 13.34
N ARG A 63 -8.31 5.74 13.24
CA ARG A 63 -9.06 6.25 14.40
C ARG A 63 -9.78 5.13 15.17
N ARG A 64 -10.51 4.24 14.48
CA ARG A 64 -11.23 3.11 15.12
C ARG A 64 -10.27 2.05 15.67
N MET A 65 -9.09 1.95 15.09
CA MET A 65 -8.00 1.12 15.62
C MET A 65 -7.28 1.77 16.81
N GLU A 66 -7.62 3.02 17.18
CA GLU A 66 -6.97 3.80 18.24
C GLU A 66 -5.46 3.99 17.98
N PHE A 67 -5.08 4.02 16.71
CA PHE A 67 -3.72 4.35 16.32
C PHE A 67 -3.47 5.84 16.53
N THR A 68 -2.30 6.17 17.04
CA THR A 68 -1.88 7.54 17.36
C THR A 68 -0.71 7.98 16.49
N LEU A 69 0.13 7.05 16.03
CA LEU A 69 1.28 7.31 15.18
C LEU A 69 1.17 6.57 13.84
N LEU A 70 1.06 7.33 12.76
CA LEU A 70 1.04 6.81 11.39
C LEU A 70 2.42 6.94 10.75
N GLY A 71 2.82 5.93 9.98
CA GLY A 71 3.95 6.01 9.08
C GLY A 71 3.52 6.37 7.67
N VAL A 72 4.32 7.18 6.97
CA VAL A 72 4.09 7.56 5.57
C VAL A 72 5.35 7.27 4.75
N ALA A 73 5.33 6.21 3.97
CA ALA A 73 6.41 5.87 3.04
C ALA A 73 6.04 6.38 1.65
N PHE A 74 6.82 7.32 1.10
CA PHE A 74 6.48 7.97 -0.16
C PHE A 74 7.65 8.03 -1.14
N CYS A 75 7.34 8.03 -2.44
CA CYS A 75 8.34 8.35 -3.45
C CYS A 75 8.58 9.86 -3.53
N VAL A 76 9.82 10.28 -3.79
CA VAL A 76 10.17 11.70 -4.03
C VAL A 76 9.27 12.38 -5.09
N GLY A 77 8.79 11.63 -6.09
CA GLY A 77 7.84 12.14 -7.09
C GLY A 77 6.41 12.39 -6.59
N PHE A 78 6.11 12.01 -5.34
CA PHE A 78 4.84 12.19 -4.65
C PHE A 78 5.00 13.08 -3.40
N ALA A 79 6.05 13.90 -3.34
CA ALA A 79 6.36 14.69 -2.15
C ALA A 79 5.26 15.69 -1.78
N ASN A 80 4.53 16.24 -2.77
CA ASN A 80 3.45 17.18 -2.55
C ASN A 80 2.20 16.48 -1.99
N GLU A 81 1.84 15.33 -2.57
CA GLU A 81 0.73 14.48 -2.13
C GLU A 81 0.99 13.95 -0.72
N ALA A 82 2.22 13.49 -0.45
CA ALA A 82 2.65 13.06 0.87
C ALA A 82 2.56 14.20 1.90
N ARG A 83 3.06 15.39 1.57
CA ARG A 83 2.92 16.58 2.42
C ARG A 83 1.45 16.88 2.73
N ARG A 84 0.58 16.86 1.71
CA ARG A 84 -0.84 17.12 1.89
C ARG A 84 -1.51 16.07 2.78
N PHE A 85 -1.22 14.79 2.56
CA PHE A 85 -1.74 13.70 3.39
C PHE A 85 -1.30 13.84 4.85
N VAL A 86 0.00 14.10 5.09
CA VAL A 86 0.56 14.33 6.43
C VAL A 86 -0.18 15.49 7.13
N GLN A 87 -0.40 16.61 6.44
CA GLN A 87 -1.15 17.74 6.99
C GLN A 87 -2.57 17.35 7.40
N VAL A 88 -3.32 16.66 6.51
CA VAL A 88 -4.68 16.18 6.83
C VAL A 88 -4.65 15.26 8.05
N ALA A 89 -3.72 14.31 8.11
CA ALA A 89 -3.62 13.37 9.23
C ALA A 89 -3.32 14.11 10.55
N GLN A 90 -2.41 15.09 10.53
CA GLN A 90 -2.09 15.91 11.70
C GLN A 90 -3.28 16.78 12.14
N GLU A 91 -4.01 17.38 11.21
CA GLU A 91 -5.26 18.12 11.48
C GLU A 91 -6.33 17.23 12.13
N LYS A 92 -6.30 15.91 11.88
CA LYS A 92 -7.17 14.91 12.50
C LYS A 92 -6.62 14.35 13.82
N GLY A 93 -5.50 14.87 14.32
CA GLY A 93 -4.93 14.53 15.62
C GLY A 93 -3.92 13.38 15.62
N PHE A 94 -3.50 12.87 14.46
CA PHE A 94 -2.47 11.84 14.39
C PHE A 94 -1.07 12.46 14.47
N ARG A 95 -0.16 11.77 15.15
CA ARG A 95 1.29 11.95 14.93
C ARG A 95 1.67 11.22 13.65
N VAL A 96 2.64 11.76 12.93
CA VAL A 96 3.09 11.17 11.66
C VAL A 96 4.61 11.11 11.61
N SER A 97 5.17 9.93 11.31
CA SER A 97 6.53 9.78 10.80
C SER A 97 6.48 9.58 9.29
N SER A 98 7.31 10.28 8.53
CA SER A 98 7.30 10.21 7.07
C SER A 98 8.69 10.01 6.49
N VAL A 99 8.84 9.06 5.56
CA VAL A 99 10.14 8.70 5.00
C VAL A 99 10.09 8.71 3.47
N CYS A 100 10.95 9.53 2.88
CA CYS A 100 11.14 9.61 1.42
C CYS A 100 11.91 8.41 0.89
N CYS A 101 11.60 7.96 -0.32
CA CYS A 101 12.25 6.80 -0.93
C CYS A 101 13.76 6.98 -1.16
N LYS A 102 14.30 8.20 -1.10
CA LYS A 102 15.75 8.46 -1.25
C LYS A 102 16.51 8.46 0.08
N VAL A 103 15.86 8.02 1.16
CA VAL A 103 16.46 7.97 2.50
C VAL A 103 17.76 7.16 2.51
N CYS A 104 18.69 7.60 3.36
CA CYS A 104 20.08 7.12 3.46
C CYS A 104 20.98 7.41 2.25
N GLY A 105 20.46 7.92 1.13
CA GLY A 105 21.28 8.45 0.03
C GLY A 105 22.22 7.45 -0.66
N ILE A 106 22.01 6.15 -0.46
CA ILE A 106 22.87 5.08 -0.99
C ILE A 106 22.93 5.17 -2.51
N ASP A 107 24.12 5.32 -3.07
CA ASP A 107 24.31 5.38 -4.51
C ASP A 107 23.96 4.03 -5.15
N LYS A 108 23.35 4.10 -6.33
CA LYS A 108 23.12 2.94 -7.17
C LYS A 108 24.39 2.17 -7.49
N ASP A 109 25.53 2.86 -7.65
CA ASP A 109 26.79 2.21 -7.97
C ASP A 109 27.28 1.29 -6.83
N GLU A 110 27.03 1.65 -5.57
CA GLU A 110 27.39 0.83 -4.40
C GLU A 110 26.71 -0.55 -4.41
N LEU A 111 25.57 -0.67 -5.08
CA LEU A 111 24.77 -1.89 -5.14
C LEU A 111 24.64 -2.46 -6.56
N GLY A 112 25.39 -1.94 -7.54
CA GLY A 112 25.32 -2.38 -8.94
C GLY A 112 23.95 -2.18 -9.60
N VAL A 113 23.19 -1.17 -9.16
CA VAL A 113 21.85 -0.86 -9.69
C VAL A 113 21.98 0.07 -10.91
N LYS A 114 21.20 -0.20 -11.96
CA LYS A 114 21.21 0.65 -13.17
C LYS A 114 20.76 2.09 -12.87
N LYS A 115 21.59 3.07 -13.24
CA LYS A 115 21.26 4.51 -13.24
C LYS A 115 20.21 4.84 -14.31
N LEU A 116 19.30 5.75 -13.98
CA LEU A 116 18.28 6.26 -14.90
C LEU A 116 18.88 7.33 -15.82
N TYR A 117 19.74 8.20 -15.30
CA TYR A 117 20.28 9.35 -16.02
C TYR A 117 21.65 9.08 -16.69
N GLY A 118 22.07 7.82 -16.73
CA GLY A 118 23.35 7.43 -17.32
C GLY A 118 24.56 7.83 -16.45
N PRO A 119 25.78 7.68 -17.00
CA PRO A 119 27.03 7.89 -16.26
C PRO A 119 27.32 9.37 -15.96
N GLU A 120 26.67 10.30 -16.66
CA GLU A 120 26.90 11.75 -16.49
C GLU A 120 26.37 12.27 -15.15
N ARG A 121 25.45 11.53 -14.51
CA ARG A 121 25.04 11.79 -13.14
C ARG A 121 25.98 11.03 -12.19
N GLU A 122 26.90 11.80 -11.60
CA GLU A 122 27.91 11.30 -10.65
C GLU A 122 27.26 10.46 -9.54
N VAL A 123 26.27 11.02 -8.83
CA VAL A 123 25.52 10.29 -7.78
C VAL A 123 24.06 10.14 -8.16
N GLU A 124 23.55 8.90 -8.15
CA GLU A 124 22.13 8.63 -8.29
C GLU A 124 21.66 7.68 -7.20
N ALA A 125 21.07 8.22 -6.13
CA ALA A 125 20.60 7.40 -5.02
C ALA A 125 19.55 6.36 -5.45
N ILE A 126 19.59 5.18 -4.84
CA ILE A 126 18.54 4.16 -4.99
C ILE A 126 17.19 4.68 -4.48
N CYS A 127 16.11 4.00 -4.84
CA CYS A 127 14.92 4.04 -3.97
C CYS A 127 15.15 2.96 -2.90
N ASN A 128 15.09 3.33 -1.63
CA ASN A 128 15.45 2.50 -0.49
C ASN A 128 14.20 2.09 0.32
N PRO A 129 13.35 1.17 -0.18
CA PRO A 129 12.13 0.75 0.50
C PRO A 129 12.40 0.01 1.81
N VAL A 130 13.52 -0.71 1.91
CA VAL A 130 13.96 -1.35 3.16
C VAL A 130 14.30 -0.29 4.20
N GLY A 131 15.06 0.74 3.82
CA GLY A 131 15.34 1.88 4.69
C GLY A 131 14.07 2.62 5.13
N GLN A 132 13.09 2.77 4.25
CA GLN A 132 11.78 3.34 4.61
C GLN A 132 11.08 2.49 5.69
N ALA A 133 10.97 1.18 5.48
CA ALA A 133 10.32 0.28 6.44
C ALA A 133 11.07 0.24 7.78
N GLU A 134 12.41 0.13 7.77
CA GLU A 134 13.22 0.04 8.98
C GLU A 134 13.18 1.32 9.83
N ILE A 135 13.11 2.50 9.20
CA ILE A 135 12.95 3.76 9.94
C ILE A 135 11.56 3.81 10.59
N LEU A 136 10.50 3.50 9.86
CA LEU A 136 9.13 3.50 10.41
C LEU A 136 8.95 2.41 11.49
N ASN A 137 9.63 1.27 11.35
CA ASN A 137 9.67 0.22 12.38
C ASN A 137 10.35 0.72 13.67
N ARG A 138 11.44 1.50 13.56
CA ARG A 138 12.14 2.10 14.71
C ARG A 138 11.35 3.23 15.36
N ASP A 139 10.56 3.93 14.56
CA ASP A 139 9.63 4.94 15.05
C ASP A 139 8.36 4.33 15.67
N GLU A 140 8.20 3.00 15.63
CA GLU A 140 7.07 2.26 16.20
C GLU A 140 5.71 2.72 15.66
N THR A 141 5.65 3.03 14.37
CA THR A 141 4.40 3.38 13.70
C THR A 141 3.38 2.25 13.78
N GLN A 142 2.10 2.57 13.87
CA GLN A 142 1.02 1.59 14.09
C GLN A 142 0.27 1.22 12.79
N LEU A 143 0.34 2.09 11.78
CA LEU A 143 -0.14 1.84 10.42
C LEU A 143 0.76 2.59 9.44
N ASN A 144 1.21 1.90 8.40
CA ASN A 144 2.03 2.47 7.34
C ASN A 144 1.21 2.73 6.08
N VAL A 145 1.17 3.99 5.65
CA VAL A 145 0.51 4.45 4.43
C VAL A 145 1.55 4.61 3.32
N VAL A 146 1.39 3.87 2.24
CA VAL A 146 2.31 3.89 1.09
C VAL A 146 1.78 4.80 -0.01
N LEU A 147 2.64 5.73 -0.45
CA LEU A 147 2.34 6.74 -1.46
C LEU A 147 3.30 6.65 -2.65
N GLY A 148 2.83 6.01 -3.71
CA GLY A 148 3.47 6.06 -5.01
C GLY A 148 4.85 5.42 -5.04
N LEU A 149 5.05 4.29 -4.37
CA LEU A 149 6.22 3.46 -4.62
C LEU A 149 6.10 2.75 -5.97
N CYS A 150 7.24 2.40 -6.58
CA CYS A 150 7.22 1.56 -7.79
C CYS A 150 6.91 0.11 -7.39
N VAL A 151 6.39 -0.72 -8.30
CA VAL A 151 5.96 -2.11 -8.03
C VAL A 151 6.93 -2.91 -7.14
N GLY A 152 8.20 -3.02 -7.53
CA GLY A 152 9.20 -3.77 -6.74
C GLY A 152 9.55 -3.11 -5.39
N HIS A 153 9.52 -1.77 -5.32
CA HIS A 153 9.78 -1.05 -4.08
C HIS A 153 8.61 -1.14 -3.10
N ASP A 154 7.36 -1.15 -3.61
CA ASP A 154 6.15 -1.33 -2.81
C ASP A 154 6.10 -2.72 -2.17
N ALA A 155 6.44 -3.76 -2.95
CA ALA A 155 6.56 -5.12 -2.45
C ALA A 155 7.66 -5.25 -1.37
N LEU A 156 8.85 -4.68 -1.63
CA LEU A 156 9.94 -4.68 -0.64
C LEU A 156 9.54 -3.96 0.65
N PHE A 157 8.90 -2.79 0.55
CA PHE A 157 8.42 -2.08 1.73
C PHE A 157 7.45 -2.95 2.54
N THR A 158 6.45 -3.53 1.87
CA THR A 158 5.43 -4.37 2.52
C THR A 158 6.02 -5.60 3.19
N MET A 159 7.03 -6.25 2.59
CA MET A 159 7.71 -7.41 3.19
C MET A 159 8.49 -7.05 4.46
N HIS A 160 9.01 -5.82 4.56
CA HIS A 160 9.83 -5.37 5.68
C HIS A 160 9.07 -4.54 6.73
N SER A 161 7.83 -4.14 6.45
CA SER A 161 6.98 -3.41 7.40
C SER A 161 6.52 -4.33 8.53
N LYS A 162 6.78 -3.93 9.79
CA LYS A 162 6.25 -4.65 10.96
C LYS A 162 4.80 -4.28 11.25
N ALA A 163 4.47 -3.00 11.12
CA ALA A 163 3.10 -2.51 11.21
C ALA A 163 2.31 -2.93 9.95
N PRO A 164 0.98 -3.08 10.03
CA PRO A 164 0.16 -3.23 8.83
C PRO A 164 0.42 -2.08 7.86
N ALA A 165 0.50 -2.41 6.57
CA ALA A 165 0.74 -1.45 5.50
C ALA A 165 -0.44 -1.41 4.54
N THR A 166 -0.79 -0.22 4.08
CA THR A 166 -1.83 -0.01 3.06
C THR A 166 -1.35 0.98 2.01
N THR A 167 -1.59 0.67 0.73
CA THR A 167 -1.23 1.54 -0.38
C THR A 167 -2.37 2.50 -0.69
N LEU A 168 -2.10 3.80 -0.52
CA LEU A 168 -3.04 4.87 -0.83
C LEU A 168 -2.95 5.29 -2.30
N VAL A 169 -1.74 5.30 -2.88
CA VAL A 169 -1.54 5.59 -4.31
C VAL A 169 -0.58 4.60 -4.93
N VAL A 170 -1.04 3.87 -5.94
CA VAL A 170 -0.20 2.98 -6.77
C VAL A 170 0.41 3.82 -7.90
N LYS A 171 1.75 3.78 -8.04
CA LYS A 171 2.41 4.58 -9.08
C LYS A 171 2.18 3.98 -10.47
N ASP A 172 1.41 4.70 -11.26
CA ASP A 172 1.34 4.53 -12.72
C ASP A 172 1.63 5.88 -13.41
N ARG A 173 2.77 6.01 -14.11
CA ARG A 173 3.13 7.27 -14.79
C ARG A 173 2.35 7.49 -16.08
N VAL A 174 1.85 6.42 -16.69
CA VAL A 174 1.18 6.47 -17.99
C VAL A 174 -0.31 6.75 -17.81
N LEU A 175 -0.93 6.13 -16.81
CA LEU A 175 -2.37 6.21 -16.56
C LEU A 175 -2.76 7.18 -15.45
N GLY A 176 -1.89 8.14 -15.10
CA GLY A 176 -2.19 9.11 -14.06
C GLY A 176 -2.51 8.46 -12.71
N HIS A 177 -1.78 7.41 -12.36
CA HIS A 177 -1.94 6.63 -11.12
C HIS A 177 -3.27 5.86 -11.02
N ASN A 178 -3.91 5.57 -12.16
CA ASN A 178 -5.10 4.73 -12.29
C ASN A 178 -4.80 3.42 -13.07
N PRO A 179 -4.04 2.48 -12.50
CA PRO A 179 -3.59 1.28 -13.21
C PRO A 179 -4.75 0.34 -13.62
N VAL A 180 -5.89 0.37 -12.91
CA VAL A 180 -7.04 -0.47 -13.27
C VAL A 180 -7.61 -0.11 -14.65
N ALA A 181 -7.39 1.12 -15.13
CA ALA A 181 -7.79 1.54 -16.47
C ALA A 181 -7.13 0.71 -17.59
N ALA A 182 -5.95 0.12 -17.35
CA ALA A 182 -5.32 -0.78 -18.31
C ALA A 182 -6.15 -2.05 -18.57
N LEU A 183 -6.93 -2.49 -17.58
CA LEU A 183 -7.65 -3.77 -17.61
C LEU A 183 -9.00 -3.68 -18.33
N TYR A 184 -9.67 -2.53 -18.27
CA TYR A 184 -11.00 -2.35 -18.87
C TYR A 184 -11.00 -1.43 -20.10
N SER A 185 -9.98 -0.61 -20.32
CA SER A 185 -9.88 0.21 -21.53
C SER A 185 -9.64 -0.67 -22.74
N ASN A 186 -10.51 -0.60 -23.75
CA ASN A 186 -10.36 -1.38 -24.98
C ASN A 186 -9.00 -1.18 -25.66
N TYR A 187 -8.45 0.04 -25.63
CA TYR A 187 -7.13 0.31 -26.23
C TYR A 187 -6.00 -0.39 -25.48
N TYR A 188 -6.00 -0.32 -24.15
CA TYR A 188 -4.97 -0.99 -23.35
C TYR A 188 -5.16 -2.50 -23.33
N ARG A 189 -6.41 -3.00 -23.27
CA ARG A 189 -6.72 -4.43 -23.36
C ARG A 189 -6.15 -5.02 -24.64
N ARG A 190 -6.44 -4.44 -25.80
CA ARG A 190 -5.89 -4.89 -27.10
C ARG A 190 -4.37 -4.87 -27.12
N ARG A 191 -3.74 -3.84 -26.53
CA ARG A 191 -2.28 -3.76 -26.40
C ARG A 191 -1.72 -4.87 -25.50
N LEU A 192 -2.39 -5.18 -24.38
CA LEU A 192 -1.99 -6.25 -23.47
C LEU A 192 -2.20 -7.65 -24.10
N ASP A 193 -3.21 -7.79 -24.94
CA ASP A 193 -3.52 -9.00 -25.72
C ASP A 193 -2.60 -9.17 -26.94
N GLY A 194 -1.72 -8.19 -27.23
CA GLY A 194 -0.79 -8.22 -28.35
C GLY A 194 -1.43 -7.95 -29.72
N GLU A 195 -2.63 -7.37 -29.75
CA GLU A 195 -3.35 -7.04 -30.99
C GLU A 195 -2.87 -5.73 -31.63
N ILE A 196 -2.22 -4.85 -30.85
CA ILE A 196 -1.66 -3.55 -31.28
C ILE A 196 -0.34 -3.24 -30.60
#